data_AF-A0A7L8GC64-F1
#
_entry.id   AF-A0A7L8GC64-F1
#
_cell.length_a   1.000
_cell.length_b   1.000
_cell.length_c   1.000
_cell.angle_alpha   90.00
_cell.angle_beta   90.00
_cell.angle_gamma   90.00
#
_symmetry.space_group_name_H-M   'P 1'
#
loop_
_entity.id
_entity.type
_entity.pdbx_description
1 polymer ?
#
loop_
_entity_poly.entity_id
_entity_poly.type
_entity_poly.pdbx_seq_one_letter_code
_entity_poly.pdbx_strand_id
1 'polypeptide(L)' 'EQLMELLNCRARRRFNRGLKRKPLALIKKLRKAKKEAPPMEKPEVVKTHLRDMIIVPEMVGSVVGVYNGKTFTQVEV' A
#
# COMPACT_ATOMS: atom_id res chain seq x y z
N GLU A 1 17.27 3.56 1.02
CA GLU A 1 18.02 2.48 1.70
C GLU A 1 17.81 2.44 3.22
N GLN A 2 17.71 3.59 3.89
CA GLN A 2 17.49 3.66 5.36
C GLN A 2 16.26 2.89 5.89
N LEU A 3 15.18 2.77 5.10
CA LEU A 3 13.98 2.03 5.51
C LEU A 3 14.26 0.53 5.75
N MET A 4 15.20 -0.08 5.01
CA MET A 4 15.45 -1.51 5.11
C MET A 4 16.07 -1.89 6.46
N GLU A 5 16.91 -1.03 7.04
CA GLU A 5 17.58 -1.30 8.30
C GLU A 5 16.61 -1.34 9.49
N LEU A 6 15.54 -0.54 9.44
CA LEU A 6 14.52 -0.44 10.48
C LEU A 6 13.48 -1.58 10.43
N LEU A 7 13.37 -2.26 9.29
CA LEU A 7 12.36 -3.30 9.08
C LEU A 7 12.79 -4.66 9.64
N ASN A 8 11.84 -5.56 9.91
CA ASN A 8 12.14 -6.93 10.35
C ASN A 8 12.78 -7.79 9.23
N CYS A 9 13.40 -8.92 9.60
CA CYS A 9 14.11 -9.80 8.65
C CYS A 9 13.24 -10.26 7.46
N ARG A 10 11.93 -10.51 7.70
CA ARG A 10 10.98 -10.90 6.65
C ARG A 10 10.76 -9.77 5.64
N ALA A 11 10.55 -8.55 6.12
CA ALA A 11 10.33 -7.39 5.27
C ALA A 11 11.57 -7.06 4.44
N ARG A 12 12.77 -7.05 5.06
CA ARG A 12 14.05 -6.88 4.34
C ARG A 12 14.22 -7.89 3.22
N ARG A 13 13.99 -9.18 3.50
CA ARG A 13 14.09 -10.25 2.49
C ARG A 13 13.15 -10.03 1.31
N ARG A 14 11.95 -9.46 1.54
CA ARG A 14 11.00 -9.14 0.47
C ARG A 14 11.49 -7.99 -0.40
N PHE A 15 12.01 -6.92 0.19
CA PHE A 15 12.56 -5.79 -0.56
C PHE A 15 13.83 -6.18 -1.34
N ASN A 16 14.73 -6.96 -0.74
CA ASN A 16 15.95 -7.44 -1.42
C ASN A 16 15.67 -8.36 -2.60
N ARG A 17 14.57 -9.13 -2.56
CA ARG A 17 14.11 -9.96 -3.69
C ARG A 17 13.45 -9.15 -4.80
N GLY A 18 13.20 -7.86 -4.58
CA GLY A 18 12.59 -6.95 -5.52
C GLY A 18 11.05 -6.92 -5.46
N LEU A 19 10.50 -5.72 -5.68
CA LEU A 19 9.05 -5.53 -5.84
C LEU A 19 8.66 -5.85 -7.29
N LYS A 20 7.75 -6.81 -7.48
CA LYS A 20 7.18 -7.14 -8.80
C LYS A 20 6.32 -5.97 -9.35
N ARG A 21 5.97 -6.03 -10.65
CA ARG A 21 5.12 -5.03 -11.32
C ARG A 21 3.79 -4.73 -10.59
N LYS A 22 3.16 -5.74 -9.99
CA LYS A 22 1.85 -5.62 -9.32
C LYS A 22 1.90 -4.67 -8.09
N PRO A 23 2.81 -4.87 -7.11
CA PRO A 23 3.06 -3.90 -6.02
C PRO A 23 3.32 -2.47 -6.50
N LEU A 24 4.14 -2.29 -7.54
CA LEU A 24 4.45 -0.96 -8.07
C LEU A 24 3.22 -0.27 -8.67
N ALA A 25 2.36 -1.02 -9.36
CA ALA A 25 1.10 -0.49 -9.87
C ALA A 25 0.15 -0.05 -8.76
N LEU A 26 0.11 -0.79 -7.63
CA LEU A 26 -0.69 -0.41 -6.47
C LEU A 26 -0.20 0.91 -5.86
N ILE A 27 1.12 1.07 -5.68
CA ILE A 27 1.70 2.32 -5.17
C ILE A 27 1.36 3.50 -6.09
N LYS A 28 1.46 3.32 -7.41
CA LYS A 28 1.09 4.37 -8.37
C LYS A 28 -0.38 4.78 -8.26
N LYS A 29 -1.29 3.81 -8.11
CA LYS A 29 -2.73 4.10 -7.91
C LYS A 29 -2.98 4.87 -6.61
N LEU A 30 -2.32 4.48 -5.52
CA LEU A 30 -2.43 5.15 -4.23
C LEU A 30 -1.87 6.58 -4.27
N ARG A 31 -0.72 6.78 -4.93
CA ARG A 31 -0.15 8.13 -5.13
C ARG A 31 -1.09 9.03 -5.94
N LYS A 32 -1.76 8.47 -6.96
CA LYS A 32 -2.76 9.20 -7.74
C LYS A 32 -3.97 9.59 -6.88
N ALA A 33 -4.56 8.62 -6.17
CA ALA A 33 -5.71 8.86 -5.30
C ALA A 33 -5.41 9.88 -4.20
N LYS A 34 -4.21 9.84 -3.60
CA LYS A 34 -3.78 10.79 -2.58
C LYS A 34 -3.54 12.20 -3.15
N LYS A 35 -3.13 12.33 -4.41
CA LYS A 35 -2.91 13.63 -5.08
C LYS A 35 -4.23 14.28 -5.51
N GLU A 36 -5.20 13.49 -5.90
CA GLU A 36 -6.51 13.95 -6.38
C GLU A 36 -7.48 14.27 -5.24
N ALA A 37 -7.19 13.82 -4.02
CA ALA A 37 -8.00 14.10 -2.84
C ALA A 37 -7.90 15.58 -2.42
N PRO A 38 -9.04 16.24 -2.11
CA PRO A 38 -9.05 17.56 -1.50
C PRO A 38 -8.27 17.57 -0.18
N PRO A 39 -7.60 18.69 0.18
CA PRO A 39 -6.99 18.80 1.49
C PRO A 39 -8.06 18.59 2.57
N MET A 40 -7.83 17.62 3.46
CA MET A 40 -8.69 17.21 4.59
C MET A 40 -9.75 16.13 4.31
N GLU A 41 -9.96 15.71 3.06
CA GLU A 41 -10.88 14.60 2.74
C GLU A 41 -10.18 13.25 2.59
N LYS A 42 -10.91 12.16 2.86
CA LYS A 42 -10.39 10.80 2.72
C LYS A 42 -10.24 10.47 1.23
N PRO A 43 -9.06 10.02 0.78
CA PRO A 43 -8.84 9.65 -0.62
C PRO A 43 -9.69 8.45 -1.04
N GLU A 44 -9.93 8.34 -2.36
CA GLU A 44 -10.74 7.26 -2.93
C GLU A 44 -10.22 5.87 -2.54
N VAL A 45 -11.16 4.97 -2.22
CA VAL A 45 -10.85 3.62 -1.76
C VAL A 45 -10.23 2.80 -2.89
N VAL A 46 -8.94 2.49 -2.77
CA VAL A 46 -8.25 1.63 -3.74
C VAL A 46 -8.43 0.16 -3.35
N LYS A 47 -9.17 -0.59 -4.17
CA LYS A 47 -9.40 -2.03 -3.99
C LYS A 47 -8.19 -2.85 -4.41
N THR A 48 -7.75 -3.80 -3.58
CA THR A 48 -6.63 -4.70 -3.83
C THR A 48 -6.89 -6.12 -3.36
N HIS A 49 -6.41 -7.09 -4.13
CA HIS A 49 -6.31 -8.51 -3.73
C HIS A 49 -4.91 -8.84 -3.18
N LEU A 50 -3.95 -7.91 -3.28
CA LEU A 50 -2.58 -8.12 -2.81
C LEU A 50 -2.54 -7.91 -1.30
N ARG A 51 -2.70 -9.00 -0.54
CA ARG A 51 -2.63 -9.03 0.94
C ARG A 51 -1.20 -9.12 1.46
N ASP A 52 -0.26 -9.42 0.58
CA ASP A 52 1.13 -9.68 0.90
C ASP A 52 1.99 -8.41 0.85
N MET A 53 1.43 -7.31 0.35
CA MET A 53 2.08 -6.00 0.30
C MET A 53 2.44 -5.52 1.72
N ILE A 54 3.70 -5.11 1.91
CA ILE A 54 4.13 -4.44 3.14
C ILE A 54 3.70 -2.98 3.03
N ILE A 55 3.18 -2.43 4.13
CA ILE A 55 2.84 -1.01 4.22
C ILE A 55 4.13 -0.19 4.09
N VAL A 56 4.18 0.63 3.05
CA VAL A 56 5.26 1.59 2.82
C VAL A 56 4.80 2.94 3.40
N PRO A 57 5.68 3.76 4.00
CA PRO A 57 5.28 5.04 4.60
C PRO A 57 4.52 5.97 3.66
N GLU A 58 4.75 5.89 2.35
CA GLU A 58 4.00 6.68 1.36
C GLU A 58 2.50 6.34 1.29
N MET A 59 2.11 5.15 1.75
CA MET A 59 0.72 4.67 1.77
C MET A 59 -0.08 5.23 2.95
N VAL A 60 0.58 5.85 3.93
CA VAL A 60 -0.08 6.43 5.11
C VAL A 60 -1.02 7.57 4.69
N GLY A 61 -2.21 7.60 5.27
CA GLY A 61 -3.32 8.49 4.91
C GLY A 61 -4.12 8.03 3.70
N SER A 62 -3.94 6.78 3.22
CA SER A 62 -4.73 6.23 2.11
C SER A 62 -5.75 5.20 2.60
N VAL A 63 -6.93 5.15 1.97
CA VAL A 63 -7.93 4.12 2.26
C VAL A 63 -7.77 2.96 1.28
N VAL A 64 -7.44 1.78 1.80
CA VAL A 64 -7.21 0.56 1.00
C VAL A 64 -8.31 -0.46 1.28
N GLY A 65 -8.99 -0.90 0.24
CA GLY A 65 -9.93 -2.02 0.32
C GLY A 65 -9.19 -3.34 0.14
N VAL A 66 -8.99 -4.12 1.21
CA VAL A 66 -8.32 -5.42 1.15
C VAL A 66 -9.35 -6.54 0.95
N TYR A 67 -9.18 -7.36 -0.09
CA TYR A 67 -10.08 -8.49 -0.33
C TYR A 67 -9.82 -9.64 0.66
N ASN A 68 -10.87 -10.10 1.35
CA ASN A 68 -10.78 -11.20 2.30
C ASN A 68 -11.25 -12.56 1.76
N GLY A 69 -11.78 -12.63 0.52
CA GLY A 69 -12.39 -13.83 -0.06
C GLY A 69 -13.87 -13.67 -0.40
N LYS A 70 -14.56 -12.71 0.22
CA LYS A 70 -15.99 -12.40 0.00
C LYS A 70 -16.23 -10.91 -0.20
N THR A 71 -15.60 -10.06 0.60
CA THR A 71 -15.78 -8.61 0.60
C THR A 71 -14.45 -7.88 0.62
N PHE A 72 -14.46 -6.62 0.19
CA PHE A 72 -13.35 -5.70 0.40
C PHE A 72 -13.53 -5.01 1.75
N THR A 73 -12.66 -5.32 2.70
CA THR A 73 -12.61 -4.62 3.99
C THR A 73 -11.85 -3.31 3.81
N GLN A 74 -12.49 -2.19 4.14
CA GLN A 74 -11.85 -0.89 4.11
C GLN A 74 -10.89 -0.76 5.29
N VAL A 75 -9.62 -0.49 5.01
CA VAL A 75 -8.56 -0.26 5.99
C VAL A 75 -7.97 1.11 5.73
N GLU A 76 -7.93 1.94 6.76
CA GLU A 76 -7.19 3.20 6.76
C GLU A 76 -5.75 2.92 7.20
N VAL A 77 -4.79 3.37 6.40
CA VAL A 77 -3.35 3.08 6.56
C VAL A 77 -2.62 4.29 7.09
#